data_AF-A0A0D0KKU0-F1
#
_entry.id   AF-A0A0D0KKU0-F1
#
_cell.length_a   1.000
_cell.length_b   1.000
_cell.length_c   1.000
_cell.angle_alpha   90.00
_cell.angle_beta   90.00
_cell.angle_gamma   90.00
#
_symmetry.space_group_name_H-M   'P 1'
#
loop_
_entity.id
_entity.type
_entity.pdbx_description
1 polymer ?
#
loop_
_entity_poly.entity_id
_entity_poly.type
_entity_poly.pdbx_seq_one_letter_code
_entity_poly.pdbx_strand_id
1 'polypeptide(L)'
;MTDPPYAQPADKARARSRVAAERAATEARIVSLARQHQTIVEGSRWTTDDDEHDPEGSTIAFERAAIASMSREARDELRELDDAELRVERGTYGVCEVCGAAIAEARLDALPTARRCIDCTSRRR
;
A
#
# COMPACT_ATOMS: atom_id res chain seq x y z
N MET A 1 -31.72 9.60 8.52
CA MET A 1 -30.91 8.50 7.98
C MET A 1 -30.12 9.06 6.83
N THR A 2 -28.83 9.33 7.03
CA THR A 2 -27.96 9.76 5.93
C THR A 2 -27.75 8.56 5.03
N ASP A 3 -28.09 8.68 3.75
CA ASP A 3 -27.83 7.62 2.78
C ASP A 3 -26.33 7.27 2.77
N PRO A 4 -25.96 5.97 2.69
CA PRO A 4 -24.56 5.60 2.63
C PRO A 4 -23.91 6.25 1.40
N PRO A 5 -22.70 6.82 1.53
CA PRO A 5 -22.06 7.67 0.51
C PRO A 5 -21.81 6.97 -0.84
N TYR A 6 -21.98 5.66 -0.92
CA TYR A 6 -21.77 4.84 -2.12
C TYR A 6 -22.99 3.97 -2.50
N ALA A 7 -24.21 4.38 -2.13
CA ALA A 7 -25.44 3.67 -2.48
C ALA A 7 -25.73 3.65 -4.00
N GLN A 8 -25.17 4.60 -4.76
CA GLN A 8 -25.44 4.72 -6.20
C GLN A 8 -24.41 3.97 -7.07
N PRO A 9 -24.83 3.40 -8.22
CA PRO A 9 -23.94 2.64 -9.10
C PRO A 9 -22.73 3.44 -9.62
N ALA A 10 -22.91 4.74 -9.88
CA ALA A 10 -21.86 5.62 -10.40
C ALA A 10 -20.75 5.88 -9.37
N ASP A 11 -21.11 6.05 -8.09
CA ASP A 11 -20.13 6.24 -7.01
C ASP A 11 -19.35 4.95 -6.76
N LYS A 12 -20.04 3.80 -6.79
CA LYS A 12 -19.41 2.49 -6.70
C LYS A 12 -18.41 2.26 -7.84
N ALA A 13 -18.73 2.69 -9.07
CA ALA A 13 -17.81 2.61 -10.20
C ALA A 13 -16.56 3.48 -10.00
N ARG A 14 -16.73 4.73 -9.55
CA ARG A 14 -15.61 5.63 -9.22
C ARG A 14 -14.69 5.05 -8.14
N ALA A 15 -15.27 4.52 -7.06
CA ALA A 15 -14.50 3.88 -6.00
C ALA A 15 -13.70 2.67 -6.51
N ARG A 16 -14.33 1.81 -7.34
CA ARG A 16 -13.62 0.68 -7.97
C ARG A 16 -12.45 1.16 -8.81
N SER A 17 -12.67 2.14 -9.69
CA SER A 17 -11.61 2.67 -10.56
C SER A 17 -10.44 3.25 -9.75
N ARG A 18 -10.73 3.97 -8.65
CA ARG A 18 -9.69 4.51 -7.76
C ARG A 18 -8.88 3.40 -7.11
N VAL A 19 -9.55 2.44 -6.45
CA VAL A 19 -8.87 1.32 -5.76
C VAL A 19 -8.06 0.47 -6.75
N ALA A 20 -8.63 0.15 -7.92
CA ALA A 20 -7.94 -0.62 -8.94
C ALA A 20 -6.70 0.09 -9.50
N ALA A 21 -6.77 1.41 -9.70
CA ALA A 21 -5.62 2.20 -10.15
C ALA A 21 -4.47 2.17 -9.12
N GLU A 22 -4.78 2.36 -7.84
CA GLU A 22 -3.78 2.32 -6.76
C GLU A 22 -3.20 0.91 -6.58
N ARG A 23 -4.04 -0.12 -6.74
CA ARG A 23 -3.63 -1.53 -6.72
C ARG A 23 -2.61 -1.82 -7.82
N ALA A 24 -2.91 -1.42 -9.05
CA ALA A 24 -1.99 -1.59 -10.18
C ALA A 24 -0.66 -0.84 -9.98
N ALA A 25 -0.70 0.37 -9.43
CA ALA A 25 0.50 1.14 -9.10
C ALA A 25 1.35 0.43 -8.03
N THR A 26 0.70 -0.12 -7.01
CA THR A 26 1.36 -0.88 -5.92
C THR A 26 1.97 -2.19 -6.42
N GLU A 27 1.27 -2.93 -7.29
CA GLU A 27 1.82 -4.12 -7.95
C GLU A 27 3.06 -3.80 -8.79
N ALA A 28 3.02 -2.73 -9.59
CA ALA A 28 4.17 -2.27 -10.35
C ALA A 28 5.36 -1.89 -9.43
N ARG A 29 5.08 -1.28 -8.27
CA ARG A 29 6.08 -0.95 -7.25
C ARG A 29 6.73 -2.22 -6.68
N ILE A 30 5.94 -3.24 -6.35
CA ILE A 30 6.44 -4.54 -5.86
C ILE A 30 7.35 -5.20 -6.90
N VAL A 31 6.95 -5.19 -8.17
CA VAL A 31 7.75 -5.74 -9.26
C VAL A 31 9.08 -4.98 -9.41
N SER A 32 9.05 -3.65 -9.34
CA SER A 32 10.25 -2.81 -9.42
C SER A 32 11.22 -3.12 -8.27
N LEU A 33 10.72 -3.21 -7.03
CA LEU A 33 11.52 -3.55 -5.84
C LEU A 33 12.11 -4.95 -5.94
N ALA A 34 11.34 -5.92 -6.44
CA ALA A 34 11.83 -7.29 -6.65
C ALA A 34 13.00 -7.33 -7.65
N ARG A 35 12.91 -6.55 -8.74
CA ARG A 35 13.99 -6.41 -9.72
C ARG A 35 15.24 -5.76 -9.12
N GLN A 36 15.08 -4.68 -8.34
CA GLN A 36 16.20 -4.02 -7.65
C GLN A 36 16.92 -4.99 -6.70
N HIS A 37 16.15 -5.75 -5.92
CA HIS A 37 16.70 -6.77 -5.03
C HIS A 37 17.51 -7.82 -5.81
N GLN A 38 17.01 -8.30 -6.95
CA GLN A 38 17.75 -9.24 -7.80
C GLN A 38 19.06 -8.63 -8.33
N THR A 39 19.05 -7.37 -8.76
CA THR A 39 20.27 -6.67 -9.20
C THR A 39 21.33 -6.62 -8.12
N ILE A 40 20.95 -6.31 -6.87
CA ILE A 40 21.90 -6.27 -5.75
C ILE A 40 22.42 -7.68 -5.42
N VAL A 41 21.55 -8.68 -5.44
CA VAL A 41 21.95 -10.09 -5.21
C VAL A 41 22.96 -10.53 -6.25
N GLU A 42 22.69 -10.27 -7.52
CA GLU A 42 23.57 -10.66 -8.62
C GLU A 42 24.88 -9.87 -8.59
N GLY A 43 24.83 -8.56 -8.33
CA GLY A 43 26.04 -7.73 -8.17
C GLY A 43 26.95 -8.23 -7.05
N SER A 44 26.36 -8.62 -5.91
CA SER A 44 27.10 -9.17 -4.76
C SER A 44 27.73 -10.55 -4.99
N ARG A 45 27.34 -11.28 -6.03
CA ARG A 45 27.94 -12.59 -6.34
C ARG A 45 29.33 -12.46 -6.94
N TRP A 46 29.61 -11.35 -7.63
CA TRP A 46 30.87 -11.13 -8.34
C TRP A 46 31.96 -10.46 -7.47
N THR A 47 31.65 -10.09 -6.23
CA THR A 47 32.58 -9.46 -5.27
C THR A 47 33.21 -10.44 -4.28
N THR A 48 33.06 -11.75 -4.49
CA THR A 48 33.61 -12.77 -3.60
C THR A 48 35.09 -13.07 -3.91
N ASP A 49 35.98 -12.30 -3.29
CA ASP A 49 37.27 -12.79 -2.79
C ASP A 49 37.72 -11.85 -1.65
N ASP A 50 37.59 -12.32 -0.40
CA ASP A 50 37.99 -11.70 0.88
C ASP A 50 36.90 -10.91 1.67
N ASP A 51 35.95 -11.66 2.25
CA ASP A 51 34.88 -11.18 3.16
C ASP A 51 35.39 -10.42 4.41
N GLU A 52 36.67 -10.51 4.77
CA GLU A 52 37.21 -9.88 5.99
C GLU A 52 37.56 -8.39 5.82
N HIS A 53 37.67 -7.90 4.58
CA HIS A 53 38.13 -6.54 4.29
C HIS A 53 37.31 -5.78 3.24
N ASP A 54 36.09 -6.22 2.91
CA ASP A 54 35.23 -5.49 1.99
C ASP A 54 34.38 -4.41 2.72
N PRO A 55 34.73 -3.11 2.61
CA PRO A 55 33.88 -2.05 3.15
C PRO A 55 32.50 -1.98 2.47
N GLU A 56 32.36 -2.48 1.24
CA GLU A 56 31.12 -2.45 0.45
C GLU A 56 30.09 -3.49 0.94
N GLY A 57 30.52 -4.61 1.51
CA GLY A 57 29.64 -5.64 2.09
C GLY A 57 28.67 -5.11 3.16
N SER A 58 29.13 -4.15 3.98
CA SER A 58 28.28 -3.46 4.97
C SER A 58 27.19 -2.60 4.32
N THR A 59 27.50 -2.01 3.16
CA THR A 59 26.57 -1.17 2.38
C THR A 59 25.56 -2.04 1.64
N ILE A 60 25.98 -3.15 1.04
CA ILE A 60 25.10 -4.12 0.36
C ILE A 60 24.09 -4.71 1.35
N ALA A 61 24.52 -5.07 2.56
CA ALA A 61 23.62 -5.59 3.59
C ALA A 61 22.55 -4.55 3.99
N PHE A 62 22.95 -3.29 4.13
CA PHE A 62 22.01 -2.19 4.41
C PHE A 62 21.01 -1.97 3.27
N GLU A 63 21.46 -1.91 2.02
CA GLU A 63 20.61 -1.76 0.85
C GLU A 63 19.58 -2.89 0.71
N ARG A 64 20.01 -4.13 0.95
CA ARG A 64 19.11 -5.30 0.98
C ARG A 64 18.05 -5.16 2.07
N ALA A 65 18.44 -4.73 3.27
CA ALA A 65 17.50 -4.54 4.38
C ALA A 65 16.47 -3.45 4.06
N ALA A 66 16.90 -2.35 3.44
CA ALA A 66 16.03 -1.26 3.01
C ALA A 66 15.00 -1.73 1.98
N ILE A 67 15.44 -2.40 0.90
CA ILE A 67 14.52 -2.91 -0.15
C ILE A 67 13.57 -3.96 0.44
N ALA A 68 14.04 -4.80 1.36
CA ALA A 68 13.19 -5.77 2.02
C ALA A 68 12.10 -5.08 2.86
N SER A 69 12.39 -3.96 3.53
CA SER A 69 11.38 -3.17 4.26
C SER A 69 10.33 -2.60 3.32
N MET A 70 10.77 -1.89 2.27
CA MET A 70 9.89 -1.29 1.28
C MET A 70 9.02 -2.35 0.59
N SER A 71 9.58 -3.54 0.34
CA SER A 71 8.84 -4.65 -0.27
C SER A 71 7.83 -5.30 0.68
N ARG A 72 8.03 -5.21 2.00
CA ARG A 72 7.02 -5.65 3.00
C ARG A 72 5.90 -4.63 3.05
N GLU A 73 6.24 -3.35 3.20
CA GLU A 73 5.29 -2.23 3.24
C GLU A 73 4.38 -2.20 2.01
N ALA A 74 4.95 -2.34 0.81
CA ALA A 74 4.15 -2.37 -0.42
C ALA A 74 3.22 -3.60 -0.53
N ARG A 75 3.61 -4.75 0.04
CA ARG A 75 2.74 -5.94 0.08
C ARG A 75 1.62 -5.79 1.11
N ASP A 76 1.90 -5.15 2.23
CA ASP A 76 0.88 -4.83 3.23
C ASP A 76 -0.13 -3.82 2.66
N GLU A 77 0.35 -2.80 1.95
CA GLU A 77 -0.51 -1.87 1.21
C GLU A 77 -1.37 -2.59 0.17
N LEU A 78 -0.80 -3.54 -0.60
CA LEU A 78 -1.56 -4.32 -1.57
C LEU A 78 -2.71 -5.10 -0.91
N ARG A 79 -2.46 -5.71 0.27
CA ARG A 79 -3.50 -6.41 1.04
C ARG A 79 -4.60 -5.46 1.50
N GLU A 80 -4.24 -4.25 1.95
CA GLU A 80 -5.22 -3.24 2.33
C GLU A 80 -6.05 -2.76 1.13
N LEU A 81 -5.48 -2.74 -0.08
CA LEU A 81 -6.19 -2.43 -1.31
C LEU A 81 -7.13 -3.56 -1.76
N ASP A 82 -6.71 -4.82 -1.62
CA ASP A 82 -7.58 -5.98 -1.85
C ASP A 82 -8.79 -5.95 -0.88
N ASP A 83 -8.56 -5.64 0.40
CA ASP A 83 -9.63 -5.44 1.39
C ASP A 83 -10.54 -4.24 1.04
N ALA A 84 -9.96 -3.15 0.51
CA ALA A 84 -10.73 -2.00 0.04
C ALA A 84 -11.63 -2.36 -1.14
N GLU A 85 -11.15 -3.16 -2.09
CA GLU A 85 -11.93 -3.65 -3.23
C GLU A 85 -13.15 -4.47 -2.75
N LEU A 86 -12.94 -5.38 -1.79
CA LEU A 86 -14.02 -6.14 -1.17
C LEU A 86 -15.06 -5.23 -0.47
N ARG A 87 -14.61 -4.15 0.19
CA ARG A 87 -15.53 -3.16 0.79
C ARG A 87 -16.32 -2.41 -0.29
N VAL A 88 -15.71 -2.10 -1.43
CA VAL A 88 -16.43 -1.50 -2.56
C VAL A 88 -17.49 -2.46 -3.07
N GLU A 89 -17.16 -3.73 -3.27
CA GLU A 89 -18.13 -4.75 -3.71
C GLU A 89 -19.31 -4.90 -2.76
N ARG A 90 -19.04 -4.93 -1.45
CA ARG A 90 -20.04 -5.03 -0.37
C ARG A 90 -20.82 -3.74 -0.12
N GLY A 91 -20.40 -2.62 -0.70
CA GLY A 91 -21.05 -1.30 -0.51
C GLY A 91 -20.75 -0.66 0.84
N THR A 92 -19.71 -1.10 1.55
CA THR A 92 -19.29 -0.54 2.85
C THR A 92 -18.09 0.41 2.73
N TYR A 93 -17.55 0.58 1.52
CA TYR A 93 -16.48 1.52 1.24
C TYR A 93 -16.90 2.96 1.55
N GLY A 94 -15.96 3.77 2.05
CA GLY A 94 -16.21 5.16 2.41
C GLY A 94 -17.05 5.37 3.66
N VAL A 95 -17.31 4.32 4.44
CA VAL A 95 -17.96 4.42 5.76
C VAL A 95 -16.93 4.16 6.86
N CYS A 96 -16.90 5.01 7.87
CA CYS A 96 -15.99 4.86 9.00
C CYS A 96 -16.36 3.64 9.84
N GLU A 97 -15.42 2.72 10.04
CA GLU A 97 -15.62 1.50 10.86
C GLU A 97 -15.85 1.78 12.35
N VAL A 98 -15.61 3.01 12.83
CA VAL A 98 -15.73 3.37 14.25
C VAL A 98 -17.04 4.09 14.54
N CYS A 99 -17.37 5.15 13.79
CA CYS A 99 -18.54 5.97 14.05
C CYS A 99 -19.66 5.79 13.01
N GLY A 100 -19.45 5.02 11.94
CA GLY A 100 -20.42 4.84 10.86
C GLY A 100 -20.63 6.06 9.96
N ALA A 101 -19.94 7.18 10.21
CA ALA A 101 -20.04 8.37 9.37
C ALA A 101 -19.33 8.19 8.02
N ALA A 102 -19.74 8.96 7.01
CA ALA A 102 -19.05 9.01 5.74
C ALA A 102 -17.60 9.49 5.90
N ILE A 103 -16.68 8.83 5.21
CA ILE A 103 -15.29 9.26 5.06
C ILE A 103 -15.27 10.29 3.94
N ALA A 104 -14.63 11.44 4.19
CA ALA A 104 -14.53 12.50 3.21
C ALA A 104 -13.88 12.01 1.90
N GLU A 105 -14.43 12.41 0.76
CA GLU A 105 -13.96 11.95 -0.55
C GLU A 105 -12.49 12.29 -0.79
N ALA A 106 -12.06 13.51 -0.44
CA ALA A 106 -10.67 13.94 -0.52
C ALA A 106 -9.71 13.05 0.30
N ARG A 107 -10.20 12.42 1.39
CA ARG A 107 -9.41 11.46 2.16
C ARG A 107 -9.31 10.11 1.44
N LEU A 108 -10.38 9.67 0.77
CA LEU A 108 -10.37 8.45 -0.03
C LEU A 108 -9.56 8.63 -1.32
N ASP A 109 -9.51 9.84 -1.88
CA ASP A 109 -8.62 10.21 -2.99
C ASP A 109 -7.15 10.12 -2.56
N ALA A 110 -6.81 10.66 -1.39
CA ALA A 110 -5.44 10.64 -0.87
C ALA A 110 -5.01 9.29 -0.28
N LEU A 111 -5.95 8.54 0.29
CA LEU A 111 -5.74 7.24 0.92
C LEU A 111 -6.93 6.31 0.64
N PRO A 112 -6.91 5.59 -0.49
CA PRO A 112 -7.99 4.67 -0.88
C PRO A 112 -8.24 3.54 0.13
N THR A 113 -7.24 3.18 0.91
CA THR A 113 -7.34 2.15 1.96
C THR A 113 -7.98 2.67 3.25
N ALA A 114 -8.37 3.96 3.33
CA ALA A 114 -8.89 4.53 4.57
C ALA A 114 -10.13 3.77 5.10
N ARG A 115 -10.04 3.36 6.37
CA ARG A 115 -11.11 2.67 7.13
C ARG A 115 -11.82 3.59 8.13
N ARG A 116 -11.27 4.78 8.39
CA ARG A 116 -11.74 5.71 9.42
C ARG A 116 -11.78 7.14 8.93
N CYS A 117 -12.76 7.91 9.42
CA CYS A 117 -12.82 9.36 9.21
C CYS A 117 -11.67 10.08 9.93
N ILE A 118 -11.46 11.35 9.61
CA ILE A 118 -10.38 12.15 10.18
C ILE A 118 -10.52 12.29 11.71
N ASP A 119 -11.74 12.47 12.21
CA ASP A 119 -12.02 12.62 13.65
C ASP A 119 -11.72 11.36 14.45
N CYS A 120 -12.06 10.19 13.91
CA CYS A 120 -11.76 8.91 14.57
C CYS A 120 -10.27 8.55 14.48
N THR A 121 -9.57 9.08 13.47
CA THR A 121 -8.12 8.90 13.33
C THR A 121 -7.36 9.79 14.30
N SER A 122 -7.77 11.07 14.45
CA SER A 122 -7.10 12.04 15.35
C SER A 122 -7.23 11.68 16.83
N ARG A 123 -8.35 11.07 17.24
CA ARG A 123 -8.57 10.60 18.62
C ARG A 123 -7.69 9.42 19.06
N ARG A 124 -6.99 8.77 18.13
CA ARG A 124 -6.15 7.59 18.38
C ARG A 124 -4.64 7.90 18.42
N ARG A 125 -4.28 9.16 18.26
CA ARG A 125 -2.89 9.65 18.23
C ARG A 125 -2.45 10.17 19.59
#